data_AF-A0A8H4WM41-F1
#
_entry.id   AF-A0A8H4WM41-F1
#
_cell.length_a   1.000
_cell.length_b   1.000
_cell.length_c   1.000
_cell.angle_alpha   90.00
_cell.angle_beta   90.00
_cell.angle_gamma   90.00
#
_symmetry.space_group_name_H-M   'P 1'
#
loop_
_entity.id
_entity.type
_entity.pdbx_description
1 polymer ?
#
loop_
_entity_poly.entity_id
_entity_poly.type
_entity_poly.pdbx_seq_one_letter_code
_entity_poly.pdbx_strand_id
1 'polypeptide(L)'
;MSRVSARLLRLMHKDQTEKGLGLASEMSPTSWALYYGLKAVQIPQPIYHAHETDPVKLNLRANAGKPGKIGAGRNSIWNWNQHNDIVMKMSYMFGSEFPERIYRAWLGYDNAEKEGHRRLCLPPMFLHPVKNTKR
;
A
#
# COMPACT_ATOMS: atom_id res chain seq x y z
N MET A 1 -3.12 7.96 2.64
CA MET A 1 -2.86 7.93 4.10
C MET A 1 -1.39 8.27 4.33
N SER A 2 -1.10 9.53 4.66
CA SER A 2 0.28 10.02 4.80
C SER A 2 0.41 10.81 6.11
N ARG A 3 1.54 10.70 6.80
CA ARG A 3 1.87 11.67 7.87
C ARG A 3 2.31 12.96 7.19
N VAL A 4 1.55 14.03 7.39
CA VAL A 4 1.76 15.31 6.70
C VAL A 4 2.01 16.41 7.72
N SER A 5 2.90 17.34 7.40
CA SER A 5 3.14 18.50 8.25
C SER A 5 1.96 19.49 8.17
N ALA A 6 1.72 20.24 9.24
CA ALA A 6 0.72 21.31 9.24
C ALA A 6 0.97 22.34 8.11
N ARG A 7 2.25 22.59 7.78
CA ARG A 7 2.63 23.46 6.65
C ARG A 7 2.11 22.92 5.32
N LEU A 8 2.32 21.62 5.04
CA LEU A 8 1.86 20.99 3.81
C LEU A 8 0.33 21.01 3.71
N LEU A 9 -0.38 20.71 4.81
CA LEU A 9 -1.83 20.76 4.86
C LEU A 9 -2.39 22.15 4.53
N ARG A 10 -1.79 23.22 5.06
CA ARG A 10 -2.22 24.60 4.77
C ARG A 10 -1.99 24.99 3.31
N LEU A 11 -0.87 24.57 2.71
CA LEU A 11 -0.59 24.83 1.29
C LEU A 11 -1.59 24.11 0.39
N MET A 12 -1.87 22.83 0.68
CA MET A 12 -2.89 22.06 -0.03
C MET A 12 -4.26 22.71 0.09
N HIS A 13 -4.67 23.09 1.30
CA HIS A 13 -5.95 23.74 1.54
C HIS A 13 -6.07 25.05 0.75
N LYS A 14 -5.06 25.94 0.86
CA LYS A 14 -5.04 27.21 0.15
C LYS A 14 -5.23 27.05 -1.36
N ASP A 15 -4.47 26.14 -1.96
CA ASP A 15 -4.57 25.92 -3.41
C ASP A 15 -5.89 25.27 -3.83
N GLN A 16 -6.44 24.38 -3.02
CA GLN A 16 -7.75 23.79 -3.28
C GLN A 16 -8.86 24.84 -3.18
N THR A 17 -8.85 25.68 -2.14
CA THR A 17 -9.94 26.65 -1.89
C THR A 17 -9.83 27.90 -2.75
N GLU A 18 -8.63 28.43 -2.97
CA GLU A 18 -8.44 29.70 -3.67
C GLU A 18 -8.20 29.53 -5.17
N LYS A 19 -7.55 28.43 -5.59
CA LYS A 19 -7.17 28.20 -7.00
C LYS A 19 -7.95 27.06 -7.65
N GLY A 20 -8.72 26.29 -6.88
CA GLY A 20 -9.47 25.14 -7.40
C GLY A 20 -8.58 23.97 -7.85
N LEU A 21 -7.32 23.88 -7.39
CA LEU A 21 -6.43 22.79 -7.76
C LEU A 21 -6.83 21.49 -7.04
N GLY A 22 -7.08 20.43 -7.81
CA GLY A 22 -7.46 19.12 -7.27
C GLY A 22 -6.60 17.98 -7.83
N LEU A 23 -6.20 17.06 -6.95
CA LEU A 23 -5.58 15.78 -7.30
C LEU A 23 -6.21 14.65 -6.47
N ALA A 24 -6.03 13.40 -6.91
CA ALA A 24 -6.44 12.23 -6.15
C ALA A 24 -5.83 12.23 -4.75
N SER A 25 -6.61 11.83 -3.75
CA SER A 25 -6.29 12.05 -2.33
C SER A 25 -4.94 11.48 -1.90
N GLU A 26 -4.56 10.33 -2.46
CA GLU A 26 -3.33 9.61 -2.18
C GLU A 26 -2.10 10.26 -2.83
N MET A 27 -2.30 10.97 -3.94
CA MET A 27 -1.25 11.69 -4.65
C MET A 27 -1.01 13.09 -4.10
N SER A 28 -2.07 13.74 -3.60
CA SER A 28 -2.06 15.17 -3.23
C SER A 28 -0.91 15.57 -2.28
N PRO A 29 -0.66 14.89 -1.13
CA PRO A 29 0.40 15.33 -0.22
C PRO A 29 1.79 15.33 -0.86
N THR A 30 2.11 14.27 -1.59
CA THR A 30 3.44 14.10 -2.21
C THR A 30 3.64 15.07 -3.37
N SER A 31 2.59 15.28 -4.18
CA SER A 31 2.59 16.24 -5.28
C SER A 31 2.76 17.68 -4.79
N TRP A 32 2.02 18.09 -3.75
CA TRP A 32 2.18 19.44 -3.16
C TRP A 32 3.54 19.62 -2.49
N ALA A 33 4.04 18.57 -1.82
CA ALA A 33 5.38 18.61 -1.25
C ALA A 33 6.42 18.88 -2.33
N LEU A 34 6.36 18.16 -3.46
CA LEU A 34 7.25 18.39 -4.59
C LEU A 34 7.07 19.79 -5.20
N TYR A 35 5.82 20.20 -5.45
CA TYR A 35 5.49 21.48 -6.09
C TYR A 35 5.99 22.69 -5.29
N TYR A 36 5.96 22.62 -3.95
CA TYR A 36 6.45 23.68 -3.06
C TYR A 36 7.89 23.47 -2.54
N GLY A 37 8.63 22.50 -3.08
CA GLY A 37 10.00 22.23 -2.65
C GLY A 37 10.13 21.77 -1.18
N LEU A 38 9.09 21.12 -0.64
CA LEU A 38 9.11 20.51 0.68
C LEU A 38 9.70 19.09 0.62
N LYS A 39 10.25 18.65 1.75
CA LYS A 39 10.75 17.29 1.90
C LYS A 39 9.58 16.33 2.12
N ALA A 40 9.43 15.35 1.25
CA ALA A 40 8.65 14.16 1.51
C ALA A 40 9.53 13.13 2.22
N VAL A 41 9.30 12.91 3.52
CA VAL A 41 10.00 11.88 4.29
C VAL A 41 9.04 10.71 4.47
N GLN A 42 9.38 9.58 3.88
CA GLN A 42 8.65 8.32 4.05
C GLN A 42 9.57 7.31 4.74
N ILE A 43 9.14 6.78 5.87
CA ILE A 43 9.78 5.60 6.46
C ILE A 43 9.23 4.39 5.71
N PRO A 44 10.07 3.61 5.00
CA PRO A 44 9.61 2.41 4.32
C PRO A 44 9.17 1.40 5.38
N GLN A 45 7.86 1.26 5.52
CA GLN A 45 7.27 0.26 6.39
C GLN A 45 7.09 -1.02 5.57
N PRO A 46 7.49 -2.19 6.08
CA PRO A 46 7.42 -3.43 5.30
C PRO A 46 5.99 -3.77 4.85
N ILE A 47 5.87 -4.13 3.58
CA ILE A 47 4.67 -4.71 2.97
C ILE A 47 5.03 -6.14 2.58
N TYR A 48 4.20 -7.10 2.98
CA TYR A 48 4.46 -8.52 2.78
C TYR A 48 3.49 -9.13 1.78
N HIS A 49 3.89 -10.24 1.15
CA HIS A 49 3.01 -11.04 0.30
C HIS A 49 2.49 -12.25 1.07
N ALA A 50 1.25 -12.65 0.81
CA ALA A 50 0.61 -13.82 1.40
C ALA A 50 1.25 -15.15 0.98
N HIS A 51 2.11 -15.12 -0.04
CA HIS A 51 2.80 -16.25 -0.62
C HIS A 51 4.18 -15.81 -1.10
N GLU A 52 5.08 -16.76 -1.27
CA GLU A 52 6.39 -16.51 -1.86
C GLU A 52 6.21 -15.98 -3.29
N THR A 53 6.92 -14.90 -3.60
CA THR A 53 6.86 -14.26 -4.92
C THR A 53 8.27 -14.18 -5.47
N ASP A 54 8.47 -14.72 -6.66
CA ASP A 54 9.72 -14.58 -7.39
C ASP A 54 10.01 -13.08 -7.63
N PRO A 55 11.08 -12.53 -7.03
CA PRO A 55 11.40 -11.11 -7.14
C PRO A 55 11.76 -10.68 -8.57
N VAL A 56 12.32 -11.58 -9.37
CA VAL A 56 12.67 -11.30 -10.78
C VAL A 56 11.39 -11.16 -11.60
N LYS A 57 10.45 -12.11 -11.45
CA LYS A 57 9.16 -12.05 -12.12
C LYS A 57 8.34 -10.84 -11.68
N LEU A 58 8.36 -10.51 -10.38
CA LEU A 58 7.72 -9.31 -9.85
C LEU A 58 8.29 -8.06 -10.49
N ASN A 59 9.62 -7.91 -10.51
CA ASN A 59 10.28 -6.75 -11.10
C ASN A 59 9.93 -6.57 -12.58
N LEU A 60 9.96 -7.66 -13.36
CA LEU A 60 9.63 -7.63 -14.79
C LEU A 60 8.17 -7.20 -15.04
N ARG A 61 7.23 -7.60 -14.17
CA ARG A 61 5.83 -7.19 -14.30
C ARG A 61 5.59 -5.78 -13.76
N ALA A 62 6.22 -5.39 -12.65
CA ALA A 62 6.11 -4.05 -12.09
C ALA A 62 6.64 -2.97 -13.04
N ASN A 63 7.72 -3.30 -13.76
CA ASN A 63 8.41 -2.41 -14.68
C ASN A 63 8.17 -2.77 -16.15
N ALA A 64 7.10 -3.51 -16.46
CA ALA A 64 6.80 -3.94 -17.82
C ALA A 64 6.56 -2.73 -18.75
N GLY A 65 7.16 -2.75 -19.94
CA GLY A 65 6.97 -1.70 -20.95
C GLY A 65 8.26 -1.35 -21.67
N LYS A 66 8.15 -0.51 -22.71
CA LYS A 66 9.30 0.09 -23.38
C LYS A 66 9.81 1.28 -22.56
N PRO A 67 11.07 1.73 -22.76
CA PRO A 67 11.54 3.01 -22.20
C PRO A 67 10.54 4.14 -22.45
N GLY A 68 10.26 4.95 -21.43
CA GLY A 68 9.23 6.00 -21.46
C GLY A 68 7.79 5.52 -21.18
N LYS A 69 7.56 4.21 -21.07
CA LYS A 69 6.26 3.59 -20.72
C LYS A 69 6.41 2.48 -19.67
N ILE A 70 7.38 2.65 -18.75
CA ILE A 70 7.66 1.69 -17.68
C ILE A 70 6.41 1.56 -16.81
N GLY A 71 5.98 0.32 -16.56
CA GLY A 71 4.77 0.01 -15.82
C GLY A 71 3.47 0.04 -16.64
N ALA A 72 3.52 0.40 -17.92
CA ALA A 72 2.35 0.43 -18.81
C ALA A 72 2.35 -0.67 -19.89
N GLY A 73 3.26 -1.64 -19.82
CA GLY A 73 3.25 -2.82 -20.70
C GLY A 73 2.03 -3.71 -20.45
N ARG A 74 1.61 -4.50 -21.46
CA ARG A 74 0.37 -5.32 -21.40
C ARG A 74 0.30 -6.26 -20.18
N ASN A 75 1.44 -6.81 -19.75
CA ASN A 75 1.53 -7.74 -18.61
C ASN A 75 1.89 -7.04 -17.29
N SER A 76 1.76 -5.71 -17.25
CA SER A 76 2.09 -4.94 -16.06
C SER A 76 1.16 -5.25 -14.91
N ILE A 77 1.69 -5.31 -13.68
CA ILE A 77 0.85 -5.39 -12.47
C ILE A 77 -0.01 -4.14 -12.25
N TRP A 78 0.18 -3.07 -13.03
CA TRP A 78 -0.63 -1.86 -12.94
C TRP A 78 -1.85 -1.90 -13.86
N ASN A 79 -1.92 -2.90 -14.76
CA ASN A 79 -3.09 -3.07 -15.61
C ASN A 79 -4.24 -3.76 -14.88
N TRP A 80 -5.45 -3.48 -15.37
CA TRP A 80 -6.65 -4.17 -14.93
C TRP A 80 -6.51 -5.69 -15.09
N ASN A 81 -6.99 -6.46 -14.11
CA ASN A 81 -6.90 -7.93 -14.04
C ASN A 81 -5.49 -8.55 -14.08
N GLN A 82 -4.41 -7.75 -14.11
CA GLN A 82 -3.02 -8.25 -14.10
C GLN A 82 -2.36 -8.15 -12.72
N HIS A 83 -3.12 -7.77 -11.69
CA HIS A 83 -2.61 -7.43 -10.37
C HIS A 83 -3.11 -8.35 -9.25
N ASN A 84 -4.06 -9.24 -9.56
CA ASN A 84 -4.77 -10.05 -8.55
C ASN A 84 -3.87 -11.07 -7.86
N ASP A 85 -2.92 -11.66 -8.59
CA ASP A 85 -2.02 -12.66 -8.06
C ASP A 85 -0.87 -12.05 -7.23
N ILE A 86 -0.62 -10.74 -7.35
CA ILE A 86 0.47 -10.06 -6.64
C ILE A 86 -0.10 -9.01 -5.68
N VAL A 87 -0.64 -7.92 -6.23
CA VAL A 87 -1.06 -6.73 -5.48
C VAL A 87 -2.22 -7.06 -4.55
N MET A 88 -3.21 -7.85 -4.98
CA MET A 88 -4.32 -8.27 -4.11
C MET A 88 -3.92 -9.33 -3.06
N LYS A 89 -2.66 -9.78 -3.06
CA LYS A 89 -2.09 -10.67 -2.05
C LYS A 89 -1.07 -9.97 -1.15
N MET A 90 -0.94 -8.64 -1.25
CA MET A 90 -0.11 -7.82 -0.38
C MET A 90 -0.78 -7.54 0.97
N SER A 91 0.00 -7.30 2.01
CA SER A 91 -0.51 -6.86 3.32
C SER A 91 -1.09 -5.44 3.27
N TYR A 92 -0.85 -4.70 2.20
CA TYR A 92 -1.33 -3.33 2.00
C TYR A 92 -1.91 -3.16 0.59
N MET A 93 -3.17 -3.51 0.40
CA MET A 93 -3.94 -3.27 -0.83
C MET A 93 -5.44 -3.29 -0.55
N PHE A 94 -6.19 -2.34 -1.12
CA PHE A 94 -7.61 -2.11 -0.81
C PHE A 94 -8.52 -3.34 -0.95
N GLY A 95 -8.17 -4.27 -1.85
CA GLY A 95 -8.91 -5.49 -2.14
C GLY A 95 -8.26 -6.77 -1.58
N SER A 96 -7.22 -6.66 -0.75
CA SER A 96 -6.58 -7.85 -0.17
C SER A 96 -7.30 -8.36 1.07
N GLU A 97 -7.49 -9.68 1.12
CA GLU A 97 -7.97 -10.41 2.32
C GLU A 97 -6.83 -10.75 3.30
N PHE A 98 -5.58 -10.73 2.83
CA PHE A 98 -4.41 -11.08 3.61
C PHE A 98 -4.23 -10.28 4.90
N PRO A 99 -4.34 -8.93 4.91
CA PRO A 99 -4.18 -8.15 6.13
C PRO A 99 -5.21 -8.49 7.20
N GLU A 100 -6.46 -8.70 6.82
CA GLU A 100 -7.52 -9.11 7.74
C GLU A 100 -7.24 -10.49 8.33
N ARG A 101 -6.85 -11.46 7.49
CA ARG A 101 -6.51 -12.82 7.96
C ARG A 101 -5.37 -12.81 8.97
N ILE A 102 -4.30 -12.04 8.71
CA ILE A 102 -3.18 -11.90 9.65
C ILE A 102 -3.64 -11.25 10.95
N TYR A 103 -4.43 -10.17 10.86
CA TYR A 103 -4.88 -9.44 12.04
C TYR A 103 -5.78 -10.31 12.93
N ARG A 104 -6.72 -11.06 12.34
CA ARG A 104 -7.59 -12.01 13.06
C ARG A 104 -6.78 -13.13 13.70
N ALA A 105 -5.82 -13.68 12.98
CA ALA A 105 -4.89 -14.68 13.50
C ALA A 105 -4.12 -14.13 14.71
N TRP A 106 -3.63 -12.89 14.64
CA TRP A 106 -2.94 -12.22 15.74
C TRP A 106 -3.84 -12.01 16.98
N LEU A 107 -5.14 -11.76 16.78
CA LEU A 107 -6.14 -11.73 17.86
C LEU A 107 -6.46 -13.11 18.45
N GLY A 108 -5.91 -14.20 17.91
CA GLY A 108 -6.17 -15.58 18.33
C GLY A 108 -7.48 -16.15 17.77
N TYR A 109 -7.98 -15.60 16.68
CA TYR A 109 -9.15 -16.16 15.98
C TYR A 109 -8.74 -17.25 14.99
N ASP A 110 -9.74 -17.99 14.51
CA ASP A 110 -9.64 -18.92 13.39
C ASP A 110 -8.59 -20.05 13.58
N ASN A 111 -8.24 -20.37 14.85
CA ASN A 111 -7.24 -21.38 15.23
C ASN A 111 -5.89 -21.22 14.52
N ALA A 112 -5.47 -19.97 14.27
CA ALA A 112 -4.24 -19.68 13.55
C ALA A 112 -2.95 -19.96 14.37
N GLU A 113 -3.08 -20.47 15.59
CA GLU A 113 -1.96 -20.94 16.40
C GLU A 113 -1.25 -22.08 15.68
N LYS A 114 0.05 -21.91 15.42
CA LYS A 114 0.94 -23.00 15.05
C LYS A 114 1.79 -23.37 16.26
N GLU A 115 1.99 -24.67 16.46
CA GLU A 115 3.04 -25.20 17.35
C GLU A 115 2.88 -24.85 18.85
N GLY A 116 1.65 -24.74 19.35
CA GLY A 116 1.39 -24.58 20.80
C GLY A 116 1.69 -23.18 21.35
N HIS A 117 2.01 -22.21 20.51
CA HIS A 117 2.14 -20.80 20.90
C HIS A 117 0.78 -20.10 20.87
N ARG A 118 0.30 -19.70 22.06
CA ARG A 118 -0.99 -19.00 22.26
C ARG A 118 -1.10 -17.61 21.58
N ARG A 119 0.00 -17.04 21.07
CA ARG A 119 0.03 -15.70 20.44
C ARG A 119 1.05 -15.67 19.31
N LEU A 120 0.63 -15.18 18.14
CA LEU A 120 1.52 -14.98 17.00
C LEU A 120 2.43 -13.76 17.25
N CYS A 121 3.75 -13.97 17.08
CA CYS A 121 4.72 -12.88 17.01
C CYS A 121 4.97 -12.52 15.54
N LEU A 122 4.50 -11.35 15.11
CA LEU A 122 4.61 -10.88 13.74
C LEU A 122 5.62 -9.73 13.63
N PRO A 123 6.36 -9.60 12.51
CA PRO A 123 7.20 -8.44 12.29
C PRO A 123 6.35 -7.17 12.10
N PRO A 124 6.94 -5.96 12.27
CA PRO A 124 6.27 -4.71 11.92
C PRO A 124 5.80 -4.73 10.47
N MET A 125 4.51 -4.46 10.25
CA MET A 125 3.89 -4.58 8.93
C MET A 125 2.76 -3.57 8.73
N PHE A 126 2.62 -3.05 7.51
CA PHE A 126 1.41 -2.32 7.14
C PHE A 126 0.29 -3.30 6.83
N LEU A 127 -0.86 -3.08 7.47
CA LEU A 127 -2.10 -3.82 7.24
C LEU A 127 -3.15 -2.87 6.65
N HIS A 128 -3.58 -3.14 5.42
CA HIS A 128 -4.73 -2.44 4.84
C HIS A 128 -5.39 -3.30 3.74
N PRO A 129 -6.71 -3.55 3.80
CA PRO A 129 -7.62 -3.15 4.87
C PRO A 129 -7.73 -4.18 5.99
N VAL A 130 -8.24 -3.77 7.15
CA VAL A 130 -8.80 -4.68 8.16
C VAL A 130 -10.25 -4.26 8.33
N LYS A 131 -11.20 -5.07 7.83
CA LYS A 131 -12.62 -4.69 7.80
C LYS A 131 -13.42 -5.44 8.87
N ASN A 132 -13.14 -6.73 9.08
CA ASN A 132 -13.90 -7.56 10.02
C ASN A 132 -13.05 -8.10 11.17
N THR A 133 -13.29 -7.57 12.36
CA THR A 133 -12.63 -7.99 13.62
C THR A 133 -13.60 -8.60 14.63
N LYS A 134 -14.85 -8.82 14.23
CA LYS A 134 -15.84 -9.55 15.04
C LYS A 134 -15.52 -11.04 15.04
N ARG A 135 -15.67 -11.68 16.19
CA ARG A 135 -15.51 -13.12 16.34
C ARG A 135 -16.74 -13.85 15.78
#